data_AF-A0A964CYE3-F1
#
_entry.id   AF-A0A964CYE3-F1
#
_cell.length_a   1.000
_cell.length_b   1.000
_cell.length_c   1.000
_cell.angle_alpha   90.00
_cell.angle_beta   90.00
_cell.angle_gamma   90.00
#
_symmetry.space_group_name_H-M   'P 1'
#
loop_
_entity.id
_entity.type
_entity.pdbx_description
1 polymer ?
#
loop_
_entity_poly.entity_id
_entity_poly.type
_entity_poly.pdbx_seq_one_letter_code
_entity_poly.pdbx_strand_id
1 'polypeptide(L)' 'MFRTQSGEWTAAQVTAHFKGANRKQKVILDCLESLEDLGILLSHAENGMTFWHLAEVGSDR' A
#
# COMPACT_ATOMS: atom_id res chain seq x y z
N MET A 1 17.52 9.57 5.00
CA MET A 1 16.96 8.20 5.07
C MET A 1 15.67 8.29 5.87
N PHE A 2 14.54 8.46 5.20
CA PHE A 2 13.22 8.59 5.84
C PHE A 2 12.80 7.21 6.33
N ARG A 3 13.13 6.90 7.58
CA ARG A 3 12.55 5.78 8.31
C ARG A 3 11.14 6.20 8.71
N THR A 4 10.16 5.97 7.85
CA THR A 4 8.77 5.90 8.32
C THR A 4 8.67 4.65 9.18
N GLN A 5 8.47 4.87 10.48
CA GLN A 5 8.29 3.84 11.50
C GLN A 5 6.87 3.25 11.44
N SER A 6 6.51 2.69 10.30
CA SER A 6 5.42 1.72 10.18
C SER A 6 5.59 1.11 8.79
N GLY A 7 5.36 -0.20 8.64
CA GLY A 7 5.40 -0.87 7.34
C GLY A 7 4.22 -0.48 6.46
N GLU A 8 3.85 0.80 6.49
CA GLU A 8 2.67 1.38 5.88
C GLU A 8 3.08 2.38 4.82
N TRP A 9 2.33 2.38 3.73
CA TRP A 9 2.59 3.21 2.57
C TRP A 9 1.28 3.77 2.04
N THR A 10 1.31 5.02 1.61
CA THR A 10 0.23 5.62 0.80
C THR A 10 0.42 5.27 -0.68
N ALA A 11 -0.64 5.40 -1.48
CA ALA A 11 -0.60 5.14 -2.92
C ALA A 11 0.36 6.11 -3.61
N ALA A 12 0.47 7.35 -3.11
CA ALA A 12 1.42 8.32 -3.62
C ALA A 12 2.88 7.87 -3.38
N GLN A 13 3.17 7.35 -2.19
CA GLN A 13 4.50 6.79 -1.88
C GLN A 13 4.80 5.57 -2.74
N VAL A 14 3.85 4.62 -2.87
CA VAL A 14 3.97 3.45 -3.76
C VAL A 14 4.20 3.91 -5.21
N THR A 15 3.42 4.88 -5.69
CA THR A 15 3.53 5.44 -7.05
C THR A 15 4.90 6.06 -7.31
N ALA A 16 5.49 6.74 -6.33
CA ALA A 16 6.80 7.37 -6.47
C ALA A 16 7.95 6.37 -6.74
N HIS A 17 7.77 5.08 -6.39
CA HIS A 17 8.75 4.03 -6.67
C HIS A 17 8.80 3.59 -8.14
N PHE A 18 7.78 3.90 -8.94
CA PHE A 18 7.66 3.44 -10.33
C PHE A 18 8.03 4.56 -11.33
N LYS A 19 8.84 4.24 -12.33
CA LYS A 19 9.18 5.19 -13.40
C LYS A 19 7.94 5.47 -14.27
N GLY A 20 7.59 6.74 -14.47
CA GLY A 20 6.47 7.17 -15.32
C GLY A 20 5.07 6.95 -14.72
N ALA A 21 4.99 6.74 -13.40
CA ALA A 21 3.81 6.24 -12.72
C ALA A 21 2.68 7.26 -12.49
N ASN A 22 2.91 8.55 -12.67
CA ASN A 22 1.84 9.56 -12.60
C ASN A 22 0.69 9.28 -13.60
N ARG A 23 0.97 8.60 -14.71
CA ARG A 23 -0.07 8.19 -15.68
C ARG A 23 -0.73 6.85 -15.34
N LYS A 24 -0.21 6.13 -14.36
CA LYS A 24 -0.61 4.77 -13.96
C LYS A 24 -1.12 4.70 -12.53
N GLN A 25 -1.40 5.84 -11.89
CA GLN A 25 -1.85 5.90 -10.51
C GLN A 25 -3.11 5.03 -10.27
N LYS A 26 -4.07 5.07 -11.20
CA LYS A 26 -5.25 4.20 -11.15
C LYS A 26 -4.87 2.71 -11.18
N VAL A 27 -3.98 2.30 -12.08
CA VAL A 27 -3.53 0.90 -12.18
C VAL A 27 -2.87 0.45 -10.87
N ILE A 28 -2.08 1.33 -10.25
CA ILE A 28 -1.43 1.03 -8.96
C ILE A 28 -2.47 0.86 -7.85
N LEU A 29 -3.50 1.71 -7.81
CA LEU A 29 -4.60 1.58 -6.87
C LEU A 29 -5.37 0.27 -7.08
N ASP A 30 -5.77 -0.02 -8.32
CA ASP A 30 -6.48 -1.26 -8.68
C ASP A 30 -5.66 -2.50 -8.25
N CYS A 31 -4.32 -2.46 -8.37
CA CYS A 31 -3.44 -3.53 -7.89
C CYS A 31 -3.40 -3.62 -6.36
N LEU A 32 -3.36 -2.50 -5.64
CA LEU A 32 -3.36 -2.50 -4.17
C LEU A 32 -4.67 -3.08 -3.61
N GLU A 33 -5.80 -2.67 -4.19
CA GLU A 33 -7.13 -3.21 -3.87
C GLU A 33 -7.20 -4.72 -4.16
N SER A 34 -6.69 -5.16 -5.33
CA SER A 34 -6.64 -6.59 -5.65
C SER A 34 -5.78 -7.40 -4.67
N LEU A 35 -4.69 -6.83 -4.15
CA LEU A 35 -3.83 -7.49 -3.16
C LEU A 35 -4.48 -7.55 -1.76
N GLU A 36 -5.29 -6.55 -1.43
CA GLU A 36 -6.12 -6.54 -0.22
C GLU A 36 -7.23 -7.60 -0.29
N ASP A 37 -7.92 -7.71 -1.44
CA ASP A 37 -8.93 -8.77 -1.68
C ASP A 37 -8.35 -10.18 -1.56
N LEU A 38 -7.06 -10.35 -1.90
CA LEU A 38 -6.32 -11.61 -1.75
C LEU A 38 -5.80 -11.84 -0.32
N GLY A 39 -6.02 -10.90 0.61
CA GLY A 39 -5.55 -10.97 1.99
C GLY A 39 -4.04 -10.79 2.15
N ILE A 40 -3.35 -10.26 1.14
CA ILE A 40 -1.90 -10.00 1.18
C ILE A 40 -1.63 -8.64 1.82
N LEU A 41 -2.49 -7.66 1.55
CA LEU A 41 -2.45 -6.33 2.15
C LEU A 41 -3.66 -6.10 3.06
N LEU A 42 -3.51 -5.14 3.95
CA LEU A 42 -4.59 -4.52 4.71
C LEU A 42 -4.51 -3.01 4.48
N SER A 43 -5.67 -2.35 4.41
CA SER A 43 -5.74 -0.90 4.34
C SER A 43 -6.51 -0.30 5.52
N HIS A 44 -6.15 0.93 5.87
CA HIS A 44 -6.94 1.77 6.77
C HIS A 44 -6.91 3.22 6.30
N ALA A 45 -7.96 3.97 6.67
CA ALA A 45 -8.08 5.39 6.35
C ALA A 45 -7.76 6.23 7.59
N GLU A 46 -6.77 7.11 7.47
CA GLU A 46 -6.40 8.08 8.50
C GLU A 46 -6.29 9.48 7.88
N ASN A 47 -6.97 10.47 8.46
CA ASN A 47 -6.96 11.87 7.99
C ASN A 47 -7.28 12.04 6.49
N GLY A 48 -8.15 11.18 5.95
CA GLY A 48 -8.53 11.20 4.53
C GLY A 48 -7.50 10.59 3.58
N MET A 49 -6.46 9.94 4.10
CA MET A 49 -5.47 9.19 3.33
C MET A 49 -5.60 7.70 3.61
N THR A 50 -5.50 6.89 2.57
CA THR A 50 -5.42 5.43 2.69
C THR A 50 -3.97 5.01 2.86
N PHE A 51 -3.73 4.22 3.90
CA PHE A 51 -2.46 3.58 4.19
C PHE A 51 -2.63 2.07 3.97
N TRP A 52 -1.70 1.48 3.23
CA TRP A 52 -1.61 0.04 3.01
C TRP A 52 -0.42 -0.53 3.77
N HIS A 53 -0.59 -1.69 4.38
CA HIS A 53 0.51 -2.49 4.93
C HIS A 53 0.34 -3.95 4.56
N LEU A 54 1.42 -4.73 4.68
CA LEU A 54 1.33 -6.18 4.57
C LEU A 54 0.41 -6.71 5.67
N ALA A 55 -0.49 -7.61 5.30
CA ALA A 55 -1.16 -8.45 6.27
C ALA A 55 -0.06 -9.21 7.02
N GLU A 56 -0.08 -9.17 8.36
CA GLU A 56 0.77 -10.07 9.12
C GLU A 56 0.36 -11.49 8.73
N VAL A 57 1.24 -12.19 8.01
CA VAL A 57 1.10 -13.64 7.85
C VAL A 57 1.10 -14.15 9.26
N GLY A 58 -0.05 -14.64 9.73
CA GLY A 58 -0.15 -15.30 11.01
C GLY A 58 1.03 -16.25 11.10
N SER A 59 1.97 -15.96 12.01
CA SER A 59 2.90 -16.97 12.47
C SER A 59 2.01 -17.98 13.17
N ASP A 60 1.52 -18.96 12.41
CA ASP A 60 0.88 -20.14 12.95
C ASP A 60 1.85 -20.69 14.00
N ARG A 61 1.38 -20.63 15.26
CA ARG A 61 2.08 -21.16 16.43
C ARG A 61 2.02 -22.68 16.41
#